data_AF-A0AAU1J4I1-F1
#
_entry.id   AF-A0AAU1J4I1-F1
#
_cell.length_a   1.000
_cell.length_b   1.000
_cell.length_c   1.000
_cell.angle_alpha   90.00
_cell.angle_beta   90.00
_cell.angle_gamma   90.00
#
_symmetry.space_group_name_H-M   'P 1'
#
loop_
_entity.id
_entity.type
_entity.pdbx_description
1 polymer ?
#
loop_
_entity_poly.entity_id
_entity_poly.type
_entity_poly.pdbx_seq_one_letter_code
_entity_poly.pdbx_strand_id
1 'polypeptide(L)'
;MLLVWFYGVMVVGAVSRSVYQIATEFDRAPLAYSLSAVAGVVYGFITYSLIRGGETARRAAQVCCAAELAGVLIVGTLTVFDSSAFPDATVWSYYGAGYIFIPVLLPLSALYWLRKNRTTGTADTVTP
;
A
#
# COMPACT_ATOMS: atom_id res chain seq x y z
N MET A 1 -0.73 10.17 -12.73
CA MET A 1 -2.03 10.56 -12.16
C MET A 1 -2.90 9.37 -11.77
N LEU A 2 -3.06 8.36 -12.62
CA LEU A 2 -3.87 7.18 -12.30
C LEU A 2 -3.45 6.46 -10.99
N LEU A 3 -2.14 6.25 -10.76
CA LEU A 3 -1.65 5.62 -9.51
C LEU A 3 -2.05 6.40 -8.26
N VAL A 4 -1.94 7.74 -8.30
CA VAL A 4 -2.30 8.62 -7.17
C VAL A 4 -3.78 8.47 -6.83
N TRP A 5 -4.63 8.37 -7.85
CA TRP A 5 -6.07 8.16 -7.69
C TRP A 5 -6.38 6.81 -7.02
N PHE A 6 -5.79 5.71 -7.51
CA PHE A 6 -6.01 4.40 -6.91
C PHE A 6 -5.48 4.31 -5.47
N TYR A 7 -4.29 4.85 -5.21
CA TYR A 7 -3.77 4.93 -3.84
C TYR A 7 -4.69 5.78 -2.95
N GLY A 8 -5.19 6.92 -3.43
CA GLY A 8 -6.13 7.75 -2.70
C GLY A 8 -7.43 7.02 -2.33
N VAL A 9 -8.02 6.26 -3.28
CA VAL A 9 -9.21 5.45 -3.02
C VAL A 9 -8.93 4.35 -1.99
N MET A 10 -7.77 3.67 -2.10
CA MET A 10 -7.36 2.65 -1.13
C MET A 10 -7.14 3.24 0.27
N VAL A 11 -6.58 4.45 0.38
CA VAL A 11 -6.47 5.17 1.66
C VAL A 11 -7.85 5.37 2.27
N VAL A 12 -8.78 5.96 1.52
CA VAL A 12 -10.12 6.26 2.02
C VAL A 12 -10.85 4.98 2.44
N GLY A 13 -10.74 3.92 1.63
CA GLY A 13 -11.35 2.62 1.95
C GLY A 13 -10.74 1.99 3.20
N ALA A 14 -9.42 1.92 3.28
CA ALA A 14 -8.71 1.32 4.41
C ALA A 14 -8.94 2.11 5.71
N VAL A 15 -8.85 3.44 5.66
CA VAL A 15 -9.04 4.32 6.82
C VAL A 15 -10.49 4.28 7.30
N SER A 16 -11.47 4.44 6.40
CA SER A 16 -12.90 4.40 6.79
C SER A 16 -13.26 3.08 7.46
N ARG A 17 -12.79 1.96 6.89
CA ARG A 17 -13.01 0.62 7.45
C ARG A 17 -12.35 0.47 8.81
N SER A 18 -11.08 0.89 8.93
CA SER A 18 -10.32 0.78 10.18
C SER A 18 -10.94 1.64 11.29
N VAL A 19 -11.34 2.88 10.99
CA VAL A 19 -11.98 3.78 11.96
C VAL A 19 -13.30 3.20 12.45
N TYR A 20 -14.14 2.71 11.53
CA TYR A 20 -15.40 2.08 11.89
C TYR A 20 -15.18 0.86 12.79
N GLN A 21 -14.34 -0.08 12.33
CA GLN A 21 -14.06 -1.33 13.04
C GLN A 21 -13.38 -1.11 14.40
N ILE A 22 -12.49 -0.12 14.50
CA ILE A 22 -11.86 0.24 15.77
C ILE A 22 -12.88 0.86 16.74
N ALA A 23 -13.81 1.66 16.24
CA ALA A 23 -14.81 2.33 17.08
C ALA A 23 -15.92 1.39 17.56
N THR A 24 -16.28 0.35 16.79
CA THR A 24 -17.45 -0.49 17.08
C THR A 24 -17.10 -1.90 17.57
N GLU A 25 -15.95 -2.45 17.17
CA GLU A 25 -15.68 -3.89 17.29
C GLU A 25 -14.24 -4.21 17.75
N PHE A 26 -13.52 -3.26 18.37
CA PHE A 26 -12.08 -3.38 18.66
C PHE A 26 -11.66 -4.71 19.33
N ASP A 27 -12.49 -5.23 20.24
CA ASP A 27 -12.23 -6.46 21.00
C ASP A 27 -12.39 -7.75 20.16
N ARG A 28 -12.96 -7.66 18.96
CA ARG A 28 -13.31 -8.80 18.10
C ARG A 28 -12.13 -9.29 17.24
N ALA A 29 -11.34 -8.36 16.70
CA ALA A 29 -10.19 -8.66 15.85
C ALA A 29 -9.15 -7.52 15.85
N PRO A 30 -8.51 -7.22 16.99
CA PRO A 30 -7.63 -6.05 17.14
C PRO A 30 -6.44 -6.06 16.18
N LEU A 31 -5.91 -7.24 15.86
CA LEU A 31 -4.81 -7.44 14.91
C LEU A 31 -5.21 -7.05 13.49
N ALA A 32 -6.41 -7.46 13.04
CA ALA A 32 -6.90 -7.20 11.70
C ALA A 32 -7.14 -5.70 11.45
N TYR A 33 -7.69 -5.02 12.46
CA TYR A 33 -7.99 -3.59 12.35
C TYR A 33 -6.73 -2.73 12.43
N SER A 34 -5.78 -3.10 13.29
CA SER A 34 -4.47 -2.44 13.37
C SER A 34 -3.70 -2.55 12.04
N LEU A 35 -3.70 -3.73 11.42
CA LEU A 35 -3.09 -3.94 10.10
C LEU A 35 -3.74 -3.10 9.01
N SER A 36 -5.08 -2.97 9.02
CA SER A 36 -5.80 -2.12 8.08
C SER A 36 -5.49 -0.63 8.30
N ALA A 37 -5.32 -0.19 9.55
CA ALA A 37 -4.92 1.17 9.87
C ALA A 37 -3.48 1.46 9.40
N VAL A 38 -2.54 0.54 9.63
CA VAL A 38 -1.16 0.62 9.13
C VAL A 38 -1.16 0.69 7.60
N ALA A 39 -1.96 -0.13 6.93
CA ALA A 39 -2.11 -0.09 5.48
C ALA A 39 -2.58 1.30 5.00
N GLY A 40 -3.59 1.88 5.65
CA GLY A 40 -4.06 3.23 5.37
C GLY A 40 -2.96 4.30 5.49
N VAL A 41 -2.13 4.22 6.53
CA VAL A 41 -0.98 5.13 6.71
C VAL A 41 0.06 4.96 5.60
N VAL A 42 0.41 3.71 5.26
CA VAL A 42 1.38 3.43 4.18
C VAL A 42 0.88 3.97 2.85
N TYR A 43 -0.39 3.72 2.51
CA TYR A 43 -1.00 4.22 1.27
C TYR A 43 -1.04 5.75 1.24
N GLY A 44 -1.32 6.39 2.37
CA GLY A 44 -1.31 7.84 2.50
C GLY A 44 0.07 8.42 2.23
N PHE A 45 1.11 7.77 2.77
CA PHE A 45 2.50 8.19 2.59
C PHE A 45 2.97 8.02 1.13
N ILE A 46 2.56 6.93 0.46
CA ILE A 46 2.84 6.72 -0.97
C ILE A 46 2.16 7.80 -1.80
N THR A 47 0.88 8.07 -1.53
CA THR A 47 0.10 9.11 -2.22
C THR A 47 0.77 10.48 -2.06
N TYR A 48 1.12 10.85 -0.84
CA TYR A 48 1.79 12.12 -0.53
C TYR A 48 3.13 12.24 -1.26
N SER A 49 3.94 11.17 -1.23
CA SER A 49 5.25 11.13 -1.88
C SER A 49 5.15 11.26 -3.41
N LEU A 50 4.11 10.65 -4.02
CA LEU A 50 3.84 10.77 -5.44
C LEU A 50 3.37 12.18 -5.84
N ILE A 51 2.60 12.86 -4.99
CA ILE A 51 2.12 14.23 -5.23
C ILE A 51 3.25 15.26 -5.08
N ARG A 52 4.07 15.14 -4.02
CA ARG A 52 5.15 16.10 -3.73
C ARG A 52 6.21 16.15 -4.84
N GLY A 53 6.50 15.01 -5.46
CA GLY A 53 7.56 14.88 -6.45
C GLY A 53 8.97 15.09 -5.87
N GLY A 54 10.00 14.83 -6.68
CA GLY A 54 11.41 14.96 -6.28
C GLY A 54 12.09 13.64 -5.91
N GLU A 55 13.41 13.69 -5.76
CA GLU A 55 14.26 12.49 -5.64
C GLU A 55 14.16 11.81 -4.27
N THR A 56 14.08 12.60 -3.20
CA THR A 56 13.83 12.14 -1.83
C THR A 56 12.44 11.54 -1.67
N ALA A 57 11.41 12.21 -2.21
CA ALA A 57 10.04 11.70 -2.21
C ALA A 57 9.92 10.40 -3.01
N ARG A 58 10.66 10.25 -4.12
CA ARG A 58 10.71 9.00 -4.89
C ARG A 58 11.37 7.87 -4.11
N ARG A 59 12.47 8.11 -3.39
CA ARG A 59 13.06 7.09 -2.51
C ARG A 59 12.10 6.68 -1.39
N ALA A 60 11.42 7.64 -0.76
CA ALA A 60 10.40 7.36 0.25
C ALA A 60 9.26 6.50 -0.33
N ALA A 61 8.73 6.85 -1.50
CA ALA A 61 7.72 6.07 -2.18
C ALA A 61 8.18 4.64 -2.50
N GLN A 62 9.45 4.43 -2.89
CA GLN A 62 10.00 3.08 -3.10
C GLN A 62 10.02 2.26 -1.81
N VAL A 63 10.47 2.84 -0.70
CA VAL A 63 10.49 2.16 0.60
C VAL A 63 9.07 1.82 1.05
N CYS A 64 8.13 2.76 0.91
CA CYS A 64 6.74 2.50 1.27
C CYS A 64 6.09 1.43 0.37
N CYS A 65 6.35 1.43 -0.95
CA CYS A 65 5.86 0.37 -1.84
C CYS A 65 6.45 -0.99 -1.47
N ALA A 66 7.73 -1.05 -1.07
CA ALA A 66 8.35 -2.29 -0.60
C ALA A 66 7.73 -2.77 0.73
N ALA A 67 7.46 -1.84 1.65
CA ALA A 67 6.79 -2.13 2.91
C ALA A 67 5.35 -2.61 2.70
N GLU A 68 4.60 -2.00 1.78
CA GLU A 68 3.28 -2.46 1.35
C GLU A 68 3.34 -3.87 0.77
N LEU A 69 4.25 -4.12 -0.17
CA LEU A 69 4.39 -5.44 -0.79
C LEU A 69 4.74 -6.51 0.25
N ALA A 70 5.64 -6.19 1.17
CA ALA A 70 5.99 -7.06 2.30
C ALA A 70 4.78 -7.28 3.21
N GLY A 71 4.02 -6.25 3.54
CA GLY A 71 2.80 -6.34 4.35
C GLY A 71 1.75 -7.25 3.71
N VAL A 72 1.50 -7.09 2.41
CA VAL A 72 0.55 -7.91 1.65
C VAL A 72 1.00 -9.37 1.57
N LEU A 73 2.29 -9.61 1.36
CA LEU A 73 2.81 -10.98 1.32
C LEU A 73 2.77 -11.62 2.71
N ILE A 74 3.26 -10.95 3.75
CA ILE A 74 3.28 -11.48 5.12
C ILE A 74 1.87 -11.74 5.61
N VAL A 75 0.98 -10.74 5.54
CA VAL A 75 -0.41 -10.89 6.02
C VAL A 75 -1.20 -11.83 5.13
N GLY A 76 -1.03 -11.76 3.80
CA GLY A 76 -1.65 -12.70 2.87
C GLY A 76 -1.25 -14.14 3.18
N THR A 77 0.04 -14.42 3.36
CA THR A 77 0.55 -15.74 3.73
C THR A 77 0.04 -16.17 5.11
N LEU A 78 0.12 -15.31 6.13
CA LEU A 78 -0.40 -15.62 7.47
C LEU A 78 -1.89 -15.94 7.46
N THR A 79 -2.70 -15.20 6.68
CA THR A 79 -4.14 -15.47 6.57
C THR A 79 -4.48 -16.77 5.86
N VAL A 80 -3.58 -17.29 5.01
CA VAL A 80 -3.73 -18.60 4.35
C VAL A 80 -3.34 -19.74 5.30
N PHE A 81 -2.28 -19.56 6.10
CA PHE A 81 -1.80 -20.59 7.02
C PHE A 81 -2.58 -20.66 8.34
N ASP A 82 -2.98 -19.51 8.87
CA ASP A 82 -3.69 -19.39 10.13
C ASP A 82 -4.86 -18.42 9.99
N SER A 83 -5.94 -18.91 9.37
CA SER A 83 -7.19 -18.17 9.25
C SER A 83 -7.88 -17.95 10.60
N SER A 84 -7.52 -18.72 11.64
CA SER A 84 -8.09 -18.59 12.99
C SER A 84 -7.53 -17.39 13.75
N ALA A 85 -6.27 -17.01 13.48
CA ALA A 85 -5.65 -15.80 14.01
C ALA A 85 -6.21 -14.50 13.40
N PHE A 86 -6.99 -14.60 12.31
CA PHE A 86 -7.65 -13.47 11.64
C PHE A 86 -9.17 -13.70 11.59
N PRO A 87 -9.90 -13.41 12.68
CA PRO A 87 -11.36 -13.51 12.70
C PRO A 87 -12.01 -12.64 11.63
N ASP A 88 -11.38 -11.52 11.30
CA ASP A 88 -11.79 -10.58 10.24
C ASP A 88 -10.71 -10.39 9.18
N ALA A 89 -11.16 -10.25 7.93
CA ALA A 89 -10.29 -9.98 6.79
C ALA A 89 -9.78 -8.54 6.79
N THR A 90 -8.47 -8.37 6.62
CA THR A 90 -7.79 -7.08 6.42
C THR A 90 -7.74 -6.70 4.94
N VAL A 91 -7.24 -5.50 4.65
CA VAL A 91 -6.96 -5.07 3.27
C VAL A 91 -5.93 -5.98 2.57
N TRP A 92 -5.05 -6.62 3.34
CA TRP A 92 -3.96 -7.47 2.87
C TRP A 92 -4.27 -8.96 2.90
N SER A 93 -5.41 -9.36 3.48
CA SER A 93 -5.79 -10.76 3.61
C SER A 93 -5.94 -11.43 2.25
N TYR A 94 -5.49 -12.68 2.16
CA TYR A 94 -5.42 -13.45 0.91
C TYR A 94 -4.77 -12.66 -0.24
N TYR A 95 -3.68 -11.95 0.06
CA TYR A 95 -2.95 -11.10 -0.90
C TYR A 95 -3.81 -9.97 -1.50
N GLY A 96 -4.86 -9.54 -0.80
CA GLY A 96 -5.78 -8.52 -1.26
C GLY A 96 -6.88 -9.04 -2.19
N ALA A 97 -7.25 -10.33 -2.12
CA ALA A 97 -8.32 -10.91 -2.92
C ALA A 97 -9.66 -10.14 -2.80
N GLY A 98 -9.98 -9.63 -1.60
CA GLY A 98 -11.17 -8.80 -1.36
C GLY A 98 -11.15 -7.45 -2.09
N TYR A 99 -10.01 -7.05 -2.62
CA TYR A 99 -9.79 -5.84 -3.41
C TYR A 99 -9.24 -6.18 -4.81
N ILE A 100 -9.50 -7.39 -5.33
CA ILE A 100 -9.08 -7.81 -6.68
C ILE A 100 -7.54 -7.68 -6.85
N PHE A 101 -6.78 -8.03 -5.81
CA PHE A 101 -5.30 -7.98 -5.77
C PHE A 101 -4.70 -6.57 -6.00
N ILE A 102 -5.52 -5.51 -5.89
CA ILE A 102 -5.07 -4.12 -5.95
C ILE A 102 -3.87 -3.84 -5.02
N PRO A 103 -3.85 -4.32 -3.75
CA PRO A 103 -2.71 -4.13 -2.84
C PRO A 103 -1.38 -4.71 -3.33
N VAL A 104 -1.39 -5.68 -4.26
CA VAL A 104 -0.16 -6.21 -4.87
C VAL A 104 0.18 -5.45 -6.15
N LEU A 105 -0.83 -5.19 -6.99
CA LEU A 105 -0.64 -4.60 -8.30
C LEU A 105 -0.17 -3.14 -8.22
N LEU A 106 -0.67 -2.38 -7.24
CA LEU A 106 -0.30 -0.98 -7.03
C LEU A 106 1.18 -0.76 -6.68
N PRO A 107 1.76 -1.41 -5.67
CA PRO A 107 3.18 -1.23 -5.34
C PRO A 107 4.09 -1.72 -6.46
N LEU A 108 3.73 -2.80 -7.16
CA LEU A 108 4.49 -3.26 -8.34
C LEU A 108 4.47 -2.22 -9.47
N SER A 109 3.29 -1.68 -9.78
CA SER A 109 3.13 -0.65 -10.81
C SER A 109 3.87 0.64 -10.43
N ALA A 110 3.81 1.04 -9.17
CA ALA A 110 4.51 2.20 -8.65
C ALA A 110 6.04 2.01 -8.72
N LEU A 111 6.57 0.88 -8.26
CA LEU A 111 7.99 0.56 -8.35
C LEU A 111 8.48 0.55 -9.80
N TYR A 112 7.71 -0.03 -10.72
CA TYR A 112 8.03 -0.04 -12.15
C TYR A 112 8.09 1.37 -12.73
N TRP A 113 7.09 2.20 -12.45
CA TRP A 113 7.05 3.59 -12.92
C TRP A 113 8.21 4.41 -12.33
N LEU A 114 8.44 4.33 -11.01
CA LEU A 114 9.54 5.03 -10.35
C LEU A 114 10.92 4.63 -10.90
N ARG A 115 11.13 3.35 -11.24
CA ARG A 115 12.34 2.87 -11.91
C ARG A 115 12.48 3.44 -13.32
N LYS A 116 11.42 3.39 -14.13
CA LYS A 116 11.45 3.85 -15.53
C LYS A 116 11.73 5.35 -15.65
N ASN A 117 11.14 6.16 -14.77
CA ASN A 117 11.40 7.59 -14.75
C ASN A 117 12.78 7.96 -14.18
N ARG A 118 13.61 6.99 -13.71
CA ARG A 118 14.99 7.24 -13.27
C ARG A 118 15.96 7.20 -14.45
N THR A 119 15.70 6.33 -15.42
CA THR A 119 16.50 6.19 -16.65
C THR A 119 16.37 7.38 -17.62
N THR A 120 15.25 8.09 -17.61
CA THR A 120 15.03 9.24 -18.51
C THR A 120 15.84 10.49 -18.09
N GLY A 121 16.23 10.62 -16.81
CA GLY A 121 16.97 11.79 -16.31
C GLY A 121 18.47 11.79 -16.60
N THR A 122 19.02 10.73 -17.21
CA THR A 122 20.45 10.63 -17.54
C THR A 122 20.75 10.93 -19.02
N ALA A 123 19.73 11.06 -19.87
CA ALA A 123 19.90 11.24 -21.31
C ALA A 123 20.13 12.71 -21.75
N ASP A 124 19.86 13.70 -20.89
CA ASP A 124 19.90 15.13 -21.27
C ASP A 124 21.24 15.83 -20.95
N THR A 125 22.29 15.11 -20.56
CA THR A 125 23.60 15.72 -20.20
C THR A 125 24.67 15.57 -21.27
N VAL A 126 24.34 15.06 -22.46
CA VAL A 126 25.30 14.91 -23.57
C VAL A 126 24.71 15.48 -24.85
N THR A 127 24.87 16.80 -25.03
CA THR A 127 24.86 17.40 -26.37
C THR A 127 26.08 18.33 -26.45
N PRO A 128 27.01 18.10 -27.39
CA PRO A 128 28.23 18.90 -27.58
C PRO A 128 27.95 20.29 -28.17
#